data_AF-A0A943B6E4-F1
#
_entry.id   AF-A0A943B6E4-F1
#
_cell.length_a   1.000
_cell.length_b   1.000
_cell.length_c   1.000
_cell.angle_alpha   90.00
_cell.angle_beta   90.00
_cell.angle_gamma   90.00
#
_symmetry.space_group_name_H-M   'P 1'
#
loop_
_entity.id
_entity.type
_entity.pdbx_description
1 polymer ?
#
loop_
_entity_poly.entity_id
_entity_poly.type
_entity_poly.pdbx_seq_one_letter_code
_entity_poly.pdbx_strand_id
1 'polypeptide(L)'
;MSIIRRLLKEKRPLFVDGATGTMLQALGMPAGVNPAKFCLERPDVVRGVHRAYAEAGADILLTATFGGSSFKLPPDIDPVAFNAAMARHARAVADELTERLGRPLFVAGDIGPSGHFVSPLGDVEPEALAEAFRAQVRGLVKGGVDLLFIETQFDLAEVRAAVAAARQECDLPVFASMTFEDGVSLTGSSPEIFAVTMSNMGVDAVGVNCGAGPEQMLLVAEKLLTACDLPVFAEPNAGLPELVDGETVFRLGPAPFAEQTALFAERGVQILGGCCGTTPEHITALRRAVLSLGETARVVPRPVPGGVALTSRSSLVRIGGDEPLVLIGERVNPTGKKLLSAEFQAGKYDLALRYAGEQVEAGTPVLDVNVGAPGVPEESFLPGLVR
;
A
#
# COMPACT_ATOMS: atom_id res chain seq x y z
N MET A 1 -22.30 -6.41 0.10
CA MET A 1 -21.08 -6.03 -0.67
C MET A 1 -21.07 -4.51 -0.81
N SER A 2 -19.99 -3.82 -0.48
CA SER A 2 -19.90 -2.35 -0.58
C SER A 2 -20.04 -1.89 -2.03
N ILE A 3 -20.45 -0.64 -2.25
CA ILE A 3 -20.63 -0.07 -3.60
C ILE A 3 -19.31 -0.09 -4.37
N ILE A 4 -18.18 0.24 -3.73
CA ILE A 4 -16.87 0.21 -4.37
C ILE A 4 -16.50 -1.21 -4.85
N ARG A 5 -16.69 -2.25 -4.03
CA ARG A 5 -16.48 -3.66 -4.45
C ARG A 5 -17.34 -4.04 -5.66
N ARG A 6 -18.54 -3.47 -5.80
CA ARG A 6 -19.39 -3.67 -6.98
C ARG A 6 -18.80 -2.98 -8.21
N LEU A 7 -18.39 -1.71 -8.09
CA LEU A 7 -17.77 -0.96 -9.20
C LEU A 7 -16.48 -1.61 -9.70
N LEU A 8 -15.68 -2.18 -8.78
CA LEU A 8 -14.50 -2.97 -9.13
C LEU A 8 -14.87 -4.17 -10.01
N LYS A 9 -15.88 -4.94 -9.60
CA LYS A 9 -16.39 -6.09 -10.38
C LYS A 9 -17.00 -5.71 -11.72
N GLU A 10 -17.61 -4.53 -11.83
CA GLU A 10 -18.12 -3.97 -13.08
C GLU A 10 -17.00 -3.49 -14.02
N LYS A 11 -15.73 -3.54 -13.58
CA LYS A 11 -14.54 -3.22 -14.39
C LYS A 11 -14.57 -1.81 -14.96
N ARG A 12 -15.22 -0.90 -14.24
CA ARG A 12 -15.28 0.51 -14.59
C ARG A 12 -14.01 1.21 -14.11
N PRO A 13 -13.42 2.10 -14.92
CA PRO A 13 -12.36 2.97 -14.45
C PRO A 13 -12.84 3.82 -13.27
N LEU A 14 -12.01 3.91 -12.24
CA LEU A 14 -12.20 4.80 -11.10
C LEU A 14 -11.03 5.77 -11.04
N PHE A 15 -11.30 6.99 -10.58
CA PHE A 15 -10.27 8.01 -10.46
C PHE A 15 -10.00 8.34 -9.00
N VAL A 16 -8.75 8.25 -8.56
CA VAL A 16 -8.30 8.76 -7.26
C VAL A 16 -7.91 10.22 -7.44
N ASP A 17 -7.87 10.98 -6.35
CA ASP A 17 -7.42 12.36 -6.37
C ASP A 17 -5.90 12.48 -6.62
N GLY A 18 -5.38 13.69 -6.44
CA GLY A 18 -3.96 14.00 -6.64
C GLY A 18 -3.25 14.29 -5.32
N ALA A 19 -2.04 14.86 -5.41
CA ALA A 19 -1.25 15.15 -4.22
C ALA A 19 -1.90 16.15 -3.23
N THR A 20 -2.18 15.68 -2.02
CA THR A 20 -2.57 16.55 -0.90
C THR A 20 -1.39 17.41 -0.42
N GLY A 21 -0.19 16.84 -0.25
CA GLY A 21 0.96 17.55 0.34
C GLY A 21 1.38 18.79 -0.44
N THR A 22 1.57 18.67 -1.76
CA THR A 22 1.95 19.81 -2.63
C THR A 22 0.82 20.84 -2.75
N MET A 23 -0.44 20.41 -2.70
CA MET A 23 -1.59 21.33 -2.65
C MET A 23 -1.60 22.15 -1.36
N LEU A 24 -1.31 21.55 -0.20
CA LEU A 24 -1.22 22.28 1.07
C LEU A 24 -0.09 23.32 1.03
N GLN A 25 1.07 22.98 0.45
CA GLN A 25 2.18 23.93 0.25
C GLN A 25 1.76 25.10 -0.64
N ALA A 26 1.14 24.83 -1.80
CA ALA A 26 0.64 25.85 -2.71
C ALA A 26 -0.44 26.75 -2.08
N LEU A 27 -1.20 26.23 -1.12
CA LEU A 27 -2.23 26.94 -0.36
C LEU A 27 -1.71 27.58 0.93
N GLY A 28 -0.39 27.71 1.07
CA GLY A 28 0.25 28.52 2.10
C GLY A 28 0.71 27.77 3.35
N MET A 29 0.85 26.44 3.30
CA MET A 29 1.53 25.69 4.35
C MET A 29 3.03 26.05 4.38
N PRO A 30 3.57 26.64 5.47
CA PRO A 30 4.97 27.04 5.51
C PRO A 30 5.93 25.84 5.49
N ALA A 31 7.12 26.04 4.91
CA ALA A 31 8.19 25.04 4.95
C ALA A 31 8.56 24.67 6.40
N GLY A 32 8.78 23.39 6.65
CA GLY A 32 9.16 22.86 7.97
C GLY A 32 8.00 22.69 8.97
N VAL A 33 6.78 23.14 8.65
CA VAL A 33 5.60 22.86 9.47
C VAL A 33 5.15 21.42 9.28
N ASN A 34 4.83 20.72 10.37
CA ASN A 34 4.26 19.39 10.30
C ASN A 34 2.85 19.44 9.65
N PRO A 35 2.59 18.71 8.56
CA PRO A 35 1.31 18.77 7.84
C PRO A 35 0.09 18.51 8.72
N ALA A 36 0.20 17.65 9.73
CA ALA A 36 -0.92 17.34 10.63
C ALA A 36 -1.33 18.57 11.47
N LYS A 37 -0.37 19.36 11.96
CA LYS A 37 -0.67 20.60 12.70
C LYS A 37 -1.37 21.61 11.80
N PHE A 38 -0.85 21.81 10.60
CA PHE A 38 -1.46 22.71 9.63
C PHE A 38 -2.89 22.28 9.28
N CYS A 39 -3.14 20.99 9.05
CA CYS A 39 -4.47 20.48 8.72
C CYS A 39 -5.49 20.68 9.86
N LEU A 40 -5.06 20.57 11.12
CA LEU A 40 -5.90 20.86 12.28
C LEU A 40 -6.22 22.35 12.43
N GLU A 41 -5.24 23.22 12.17
CA GLU A 41 -5.40 24.67 12.25
C GLU A 41 -6.20 25.25 11.08
N ARG A 42 -6.11 24.60 9.90
CA ARG A 42 -6.69 25.06 8.63
C ARG A 42 -7.63 24.04 7.99
N PRO A 43 -8.72 23.64 8.67
CA PRO A 43 -9.69 22.68 8.12
C PRO A 43 -10.43 23.22 6.89
N ASP A 44 -10.48 24.55 6.72
CA ASP A 44 -10.99 25.22 5.52
C ASP A 44 -10.18 24.86 4.28
N VAL A 45 -8.84 24.86 4.40
CA VAL A 45 -7.92 24.51 3.32
C VAL A 45 -8.05 23.03 2.96
N VAL A 46 -8.08 22.15 3.96
CA VAL A 46 -8.23 20.69 3.75
C VAL A 46 -9.52 20.38 2.99
N ARG A 47 -10.66 20.95 3.40
CA ARG A 47 -11.93 20.78 2.68
C ARG A 47 -11.90 21.39 1.28
N GLY A 48 -11.19 22.51 1.11
CA GLY A 48 -10.96 23.14 -0.19
C GLY A 48 -10.23 22.21 -1.17
N VAL A 49 -9.18 21.51 -0.71
CA VAL A 49 -8.45 20.52 -1.51
C VAL A 49 -9.35 19.37 -1.94
N HIS A 50 -10.09 18.74 -1.01
CA HIS A 50 -11.02 17.66 -1.35
C HIS A 50 -12.10 18.12 -2.34
N ARG A 51 -12.62 19.34 -2.18
CA ARG A 51 -13.62 19.91 -3.09
C ARG A 51 -13.05 20.08 -4.50
N ALA A 52 -11.84 20.62 -4.61
CA ALA A 52 -11.18 20.84 -5.88
C ALA A 52 -10.98 19.51 -6.65
N TYR A 53 -10.53 18.45 -5.98
CA TYR A 53 -10.36 17.14 -6.63
C TYR A 53 -11.68 16.45 -6.96
N ALA A 54 -12.69 16.55 -6.09
CA ALA A 54 -14.03 16.04 -6.38
C ALA A 54 -14.64 16.71 -7.62
N GLU A 55 -14.49 18.03 -7.75
CA GLU A 55 -14.94 18.80 -8.91
C GLU A 55 -14.14 18.49 -10.18
N ALA A 56 -12.84 18.21 -10.04
CA ALA A 56 -11.99 17.76 -11.14
C ALA A 56 -12.32 16.35 -11.67
N GLY A 57 -13.10 15.57 -10.91
CA GLY A 57 -13.57 14.27 -11.37
C GLY A 57 -13.01 13.06 -10.61
N ALA A 58 -12.32 13.24 -9.49
CA ALA A 58 -11.93 12.13 -8.62
C ALA A 58 -13.17 11.41 -8.05
N ASP A 59 -13.26 10.10 -8.18
CA ASP A 59 -14.30 9.25 -7.56
C ASP A 59 -13.93 8.85 -6.12
N ILE A 60 -12.63 8.81 -5.79
CA ILE A 60 -12.09 8.49 -4.47
C ILE A 60 -11.27 9.70 -3.98
N LEU A 61 -11.58 10.18 -2.78
CA LEU A 61 -10.85 11.26 -2.12
C LEU A 61 -10.01 10.67 -0.97
N LEU A 62 -8.70 10.87 -1.02
CA LEU A 62 -7.79 10.43 0.04
C LEU A 62 -7.87 11.43 1.20
N THR A 63 -8.03 10.94 2.43
CA THR A 63 -8.01 11.80 3.62
C THR A 63 -6.62 12.42 3.81
N ALA A 64 -6.53 13.61 4.42
CA ALA A 64 -5.23 14.23 4.74
C ALA A 64 -4.52 13.54 5.92
N THR A 65 -4.24 12.24 5.80
CA THR A 65 -3.82 11.35 6.89
C THR A 65 -2.62 10.46 6.56
N PHE A 66 -1.93 10.67 5.45
CA PHE A 66 -0.70 9.96 5.09
C PHE A 66 0.26 9.73 6.28
N GLY A 67 0.51 10.77 7.08
CA GLY A 67 1.35 10.73 8.28
C GLY A 67 0.57 10.61 9.60
N GLY A 68 -0.61 10.00 9.60
CA GLY A 68 -1.54 9.95 10.73
C GLY A 68 -1.21 8.92 11.80
N SER A 69 -0.09 8.21 11.73
CA SER A 69 0.34 7.26 12.75
C SER A 69 1.11 7.95 13.89
N SER A 70 1.20 7.31 15.05
CA SER A 70 1.97 7.82 16.20
C SER A 70 3.47 8.01 15.91
N PHE A 71 4.01 7.40 14.84
CA PHE A 71 5.41 7.59 14.44
C PHE A 71 5.66 8.92 13.73
N LYS A 72 4.63 9.49 13.08
CA LYS A 72 4.75 10.72 12.28
C LYS A 72 4.00 11.90 12.89
N LEU A 73 3.00 11.63 13.72
CA LEU A 73 2.28 12.66 14.43
C LEU A 73 3.14 13.26 15.55
N PRO A 74 3.05 14.58 15.75
CA PRO A 74 3.58 15.23 16.94
C PRO A 74 3.04 14.58 18.23
N PRO A 75 3.84 14.45 19.30
CA PRO A 75 3.43 13.76 20.53
C PRO A 75 2.20 14.36 21.23
N ASP A 76 1.89 15.63 20.96
CA ASP A 76 0.74 16.36 21.48
C ASP A 76 -0.57 16.08 20.73
N ILE A 77 -0.52 15.31 19.63
CA ILE A 77 -1.68 14.97 18.80
C ILE A 77 -2.05 13.50 18.98
N ASP A 78 -3.26 13.25 19.47
CA ASP A 78 -3.81 11.90 19.55
C ASP A 78 -4.12 11.33 18.14
N PRO A 79 -3.53 10.18 17.75
CA PRO A 79 -3.73 9.60 16.43
C PRO A 79 -5.20 9.30 16.12
N VAL A 80 -5.96 8.76 17.06
CA VAL A 80 -7.35 8.38 16.82
C VAL A 80 -8.20 9.63 16.53
N ALA A 81 -8.04 10.69 17.33
CA ALA A 81 -8.76 11.94 17.18
C ALA A 81 -8.39 12.67 15.89
N PHE A 82 -7.10 12.74 15.55
CA PHE A 82 -6.61 13.37 14.32
C PHE A 82 -7.21 12.71 13.08
N ASN A 83 -7.06 11.40 12.95
CA ASN A 83 -7.55 10.66 11.79
C ASN A 83 -9.07 10.74 11.65
N ALA A 84 -9.80 10.68 12.78
CA ALA A 84 -11.25 10.86 12.76
C ALA A 84 -11.67 12.26 12.32
N ALA A 85 -10.92 13.31 12.68
CA ALA A 85 -11.20 14.67 12.26
C ALA A 85 -10.97 14.87 10.76
N MET A 86 -9.83 14.40 10.24
CA MET A 86 -9.51 14.50 8.81
C MET A 86 -10.50 13.71 7.95
N ALA A 87 -10.85 12.48 8.36
CA ALA A 87 -11.87 11.69 7.68
C ALA A 87 -13.24 12.38 7.67
N ARG A 88 -13.67 13.02 8.77
CA ARG A 88 -14.92 13.80 8.79
C ARG A 88 -14.89 14.99 7.83
N HIS A 89 -13.73 15.62 7.62
CA HIS A 89 -13.62 16.72 6.65
C HIS A 89 -13.81 16.24 5.21
N ALA A 90 -13.16 15.13 4.83
CA ALA A 90 -13.37 14.52 3.52
C ALA A 90 -14.81 14.02 3.34
N ARG A 91 -15.38 13.36 4.36
CA ARG A 91 -16.77 12.85 4.35
C ARG A 91 -17.79 13.96 4.15
N ALA A 92 -17.65 15.07 4.88
CA ALA A 92 -18.56 16.21 4.73
C ALA A 92 -18.54 16.78 3.30
N VAL A 93 -17.35 16.87 2.67
CA VAL A 93 -17.22 17.31 1.28
C VAL A 93 -17.83 16.28 0.32
N ALA A 94 -17.54 14.98 0.51
CA ALA A 94 -18.09 13.92 -0.32
C ALA A 94 -19.63 13.86 -0.26
N ASP A 95 -20.23 14.02 0.92
CA ASP A 95 -21.69 14.07 1.10
C ASP A 95 -22.30 15.26 0.38
N GLU A 96 -21.75 16.46 0.59
CA GLU A 96 -22.21 17.69 -0.05
C GLU A 96 -22.17 17.59 -1.58
N LEU A 97 -21.12 16.96 -2.13
CA LEU A 97 -20.86 16.95 -3.56
C LEU A 97 -21.44 15.77 -4.31
N THR A 98 -21.74 14.65 -3.64
CA THR A 98 -22.30 13.45 -4.30
C THR A 98 -23.60 13.78 -5.04
N GLU A 99 -24.53 14.49 -4.38
CA GLU A 99 -25.81 14.88 -5.01
C GLU A 99 -25.60 15.88 -6.15
N ARG A 100 -24.76 16.91 -5.92
CA ARG A 100 -24.51 17.96 -6.91
C ARG A 100 -23.81 17.45 -8.16
N LEU A 101 -22.88 16.51 -8.02
CA LEU A 101 -22.12 15.93 -9.14
C LEU A 101 -22.84 14.74 -9.79
N GLY A 102 -23.92 14.23 -9.18
CA GLY A 102 -24.70 13.11 -9.71
C GLY A 102 -23.92 11.79 -9.80
N ARG A 103 -22.86 11.62 -9.01
CA ARG A 103 -22.02 10.42 -8.96
C ARG A 103 -21.53 10.15 -7.52
N PRO A 104 -21.34 8.89 -7.12
CA PRO A 104 -20.84 8.58 -5.78
C PRO A 104 -19.41 9.12 -5.61
N LEU A 105 -19.14 9.72 -4.46
CA LEU A 105 -17.79 10.04 -3.99
C LEU A 105 -17.46 9.16 -2.78
N PHE A 106 -16.34 8.46 -2.87
CA PHE A 106 -15.81 7.63 -1.79
C PHE A 106 -14.74 8.38 -1.03
N VAL A 107 -14.72 8.23 0.28
CA VAL A 107 -13.62 8.71 1.13
C VAL A 107 -12.75 7.53 1.48
N ALA A 108 -11.46 7.62 1.16
CA ALA A 108 -10.48 6.62 1.49
C ALA A 108 -9.56 7.11 2.60
N GLY A 109 -9.44 6.31 3.65
CA GLY A 109 -8.51 6.56 4.73
C GLY A 109 -7.07 6.31 4.28
N ASP A 110 -6.35 7.38 4.00
CA ASP A 110 -4.95 7.35 3.54
C ASP A 110 -3.98 7.01 4.69
N ILE A 111 -3.16 5.99 4.48
CA ILE A 111 -2.20 5.45 5.44
C ILE A 111 -0.85 5.27 4.76
N GLY A 112 0.07 6.21 5.02
CA GLY A 112 1.46 6.13 4.57
C GLY A 112 2.33 5.23 5.47
N PRO A 113 3.61 5.05 5.11
CA PRO A 113 4.56 4.28 5.93
C PRO A 113 4.89 5.00 7.23
N SER A 114 5.33 4.27 8.25
CA SER A 114 5.82 4.81 9.53
C SER A 114 7.11 5.62 9.38
N GLY A 115 7.89 5.37 8.33
CA GLY A 115 9.21 5.96 8.13
C GLY A 115 10.32 5.30 8.96
N HIS A 116 10.05 4.15 9.58
CA HIS A 116 11.00 3.40 10.39
C HIS A 116 11.13 1.98 9.86
N PHE A 117 12.33 1.41 9.96
CA PHE A 117 12.53 -0.01 9.67
C PHE A 117 12.08 -0.87 10.86
N VAL A 118 11.40 -1.97 10.54
CA VAL A 118 10.97 -2.97 11.52
C VAL A 118 12.13 -3.91 11.82
N SER A 119 12.25 -4.34 13.07
CA SER A 119 13.18 -5.39 13.51
C SER A 119 13.04 -6.65 12.63
N PRO A 120 14.16 -7.27 12.17
CA PRO A 120 15.54 -7.01 12.57
C PRO A 120 16.29 -5.95 11.73
N LEU A 121 15.65 -5.32 10.75
CA LEU A 121 16.29 -4.30 9.90
C LEU A 121 16.40 -2.92 10.59
N GLY A 122 15.59 -2.67 11.61
CA GLY A 122 15.64 -1.47 12.45
C GLY A 122 15.17 -1.73 13.88
N ASP A 123 14.93 -0.65 14.62
CA ASP A 123 14.71 -0.70 16.07
C ASP A 123 13.22 -0.77 16.47
N VAL A 124 12.30 -0.70 15.50
CA VAL A 124 10.85 -0.77 15.79
C VAL A 124 10.41 -2.21 15.88
N GLU A 125 9.84 -2.60 17.02
CA GLU A 125 9.23 -3.92 17.17
C GLU A 125 7.93 -4.04 16.34
N PRO A 126 7.68 -5.19 15.69
CA PRO A 126 6.48 -5.41 14.87
C PRO A 126 5.16 -5.08 15.57
N GLU A 127 5.06 -5.37 16.87
CA GLU A 127 3.85 -5.13 17.68
C GLU A 127 3.59 -3.64 17.86
N ALA A 128 4.65 -2.84 18.05
CA ALA A 128 4.53 -1.38 18.15
C ALA A 128 4.09 -0.76 16.82
N LEU A 129 4.61 -1.28 15.70
CA LEU A 129 4.18 -0.88 14.36
C LEU A 129 2.69 -1.19 14.15
N ALA A 130 2.27 -2.42 14.48
CA ALA A 130 0.89 -2.84 14.33
C ALA A 130 -0.06 -1.96 15.17
N GLU A 131 0.26 -1.68 16.44
CA GLU A 131 -0.60 -0.85 17.29
C GLU A 131 -0.72 0.59 16.77
N ALA A 132 0.36 1.17 16.23
CA ALA A 132 0.31 2.49 15.61
C ALA A 132 -0.66 2.54 14.43
N PHE A 133 -0.62 1.55 13.54
CA PHE A 133 -1.56 1.44 12.42
C PHE A 133 -2.99 1.15 12.90
N ARG A 134 -3.18 0.32 13.94
CA ARG A 134 -4.51 0.07 14.51
C ARG A 134 -5.14 1.35 15.04
N ALA A 135 -4.38 2.19 15.77
CA ALA A 135 -4.86 3.47 16.25
C ALA A 135 -5.28 4.40 15.11
N GLN A 136 -4.48 4.48 14.05
CA GLN A 136 -4.80 5.25 12.83
C GLN A 136 -6.08 4.74 12.17
N VAL A 137 -6.18 3.43 11.88
CA VAL A 137 -7.37 2.81 11.27
C VAL A 137 -8.61 3.06 12.12
N ARG A 138 -8.53 2.88 13.44
CA ARG A 138 -9.63 3.13 14.36
C ARG A 138 -10.16 4.57 14.27
N GLY A 139 -9.25 5.54 14.13
CA GLY A 139 -9.61 6.94 13.89
C GLY A 139 -10.33 7.13 12.55
N LEU A 140 -9.77 6.58 11.47
CA LEU A 140 -10.35 6.65 10.12
C LEU A 140 -11.75 6.06 10.06
N VAL A 141 -11.94 4.86 10.62
CA VAL A 141 -13.25 4.18 10.70
C VAL A 141 -14.26 5.02 11.48
N LYS A 142 -13.87 5.57 12.65
CA LYS A 142 -14.73 6.50 13.43
C LYS A 142 -15.07 7.77 12.66
N GLY A 143 -14.22 8.19 11.73
CA GLY A 143 -14.45 9.34 10.87
C GLY A 143 -15.37 9.07 9.68
N GLY A 144 -15.71 7.81 9.41
CA GLY A 144 -16.67 7.42 8.38
C GLY A 144 -16.07 7.26 6.99
N VAL A 145 -14.83 6.75 6.88
CA VAL A 145 -14.24 6.38 5.57
C VAL A 145 -14.95 5.17 4.95
N ASP A 146 -14.99 5.12 3.62
CA ASP A 146 -15.61 4.04 2.83
C ASP A 146 -14.63 2.89 2.54
N LEU A 147 -13.33 3.17 2.54
CA LEU A 147 -12.24 2.21 2.37
C LEU A 147 -10.97 2.70 3.08
N LEU A 148 -9.99 1.81 3.19
CA LEU A 148 -8.62 2.14 3.62
C LEU A 148 -7.69 2.06 2.42
N PHE A 149 -6.76 3.01 2.34
CA PHE A 149 -5.80 3.14 1.24
C PHE A 149 -4.40 3.21 1.85
N ILE A 150 -3.75 2.06 1.90
CA ILE A 150 -2.41 1.91 2.46
C ILE A 150 -1.42 2.16 1.34
N GLU A 151 -0.72 3.28 1.36
CA GLU A 151 0.10 3.70 0.22
C GLU A 151 1.57 3.98 0.55
N THR A 152 2.39 4.00 -0.50
CA THR A 152 3.82 4.33 -0.45
C THR A 152 4.62 3.47 0.53
N GLN A 153 4.25 2.20 0.70
CA GLN A 153 4.99 1.32 1.59
C GLN A 153 6.33 0.95 0.94
N PHE A 154 7.41 1.00 1.73
CA PHE A 154 8.77 0.70 1.25
C PHE A 154 9.18 -0.75 1.54
N ASP A 155 8.54 -1.37 2.53
CA ASP A 155 8.84 -2.70 3.01
C ASP A 155 7.61 -3.61 3.02
N LEU A 156 7.82 -4.86 2.63
CA LEU A 156 6.76 -5.86 2.59
C LEU A 156 6.23 -6.19 3.98
N ALA A 157 7.09 -6.20 5.02
CA ALA A 157 6.62 -6.49 6.38
C ALA A 157 5.75 -5.35 6.91
N GLU A 158 6.11 -4.10 6.60
CA GLU A 158 5.34 -2.92 7.00
C GLU A 158 3.93 -2.91 6.39
N VAL A 159 3.80 -3.13 5.07
CA VAL A 159 2.46 -3.19 4.44
C VAL A 159 1.63 -4.37 4.97
N ARG A 160 2.25 -5.52 5.27
CA ARG A 160 1.56 -6.64 5.92
C ARG A 160 1.04 -6.25 7.30
N ALA A 161 1.82 -5.52 8.09
CA ALA A 161 1.39 -5.04 9.40
C ALA A 161 0.21 -4.07 9.30
N ALA A 162 0.24 -3.14 8.33
CA ALA A 162 -0.86 -2.20 8.07
C ALA A 162 -2.14 -2.92 7.63
N VAL A 163 -2.05 -3.91 6.72
CA VAL A 163 -3.21 -4.72 6.30
C VAL A 163 -3.75 -5.56 7.46
N ALA A 164 -2.89 -6.17 8.27
CA ALA A 164 -3.31 -6.92 9.44
C ALA A 164 -4.03 -6.02 10.46
N ALA A 165 -3.50 -4.82 10.72
CA ALA A 165 -4.14 -3.82 11.58
C ALA A 165 -5.52 -3.41 11.03
N ALA A 166 -5.61 -3.17 9.71
CA ALA A 166 -6.88 -2.87 9.06
C ALA A 166 -7.94 -3.95 9.28
N ARG A 167 -7.57 -5.23 9.08
CA ARG A 167 -8.45 -6.39 9.24
C ARG A 167 -8.85 -6.65 10.70
N GLN A 168 -8.03 -6.25 11.66
CA GLN A 168 -8.36 -6.37 13.08
C GLN A 168 -9.34 -5.28 13.57
N GLU A 169 -9.41 -4.15 12.88
CA GLU A 169 -10.24 -3.01 13.28
C GLU A 169 -11.53 -2.89 12.45
N CYS A 170 -11.59 -3.41 11.21
CA CYS A 170 -12.78 -3.34 10.36
C CYS A 170 -12.80 -4.31 9.15
N ASP A 171 -13.98 -4.44 8.53
CA ASP A 171 -14.21 -5.21 7.29
C ASP A 171 -14.25 -4.33 6.01
N LEU A 172 -13.81 -3.08 6.12
CA LEU A 172 -13.79 -2.15 5.00
C LEU A 172 -12.89 -2.67 3.87
N PRO A 173 -13.18 -2.28 2.61
CA PRO A 173 -12.26 -2.52 1.52
C PRO A 173 -10.87 -1.95 1.83
N VAL A 174 -9.82 -2.69 1.48
CA VAL A 174 -8.43 -2.26 1.67
C VAL A 174 -7.73 -2.25 0.33
N PHE A 175 -7.19 -1.10 -0.06
CA PHE A 175 -6.27 -0.96 -1.18
C PHE A 175 -4.87 -0.83 -0.61
N ALA A 176 -3.89 -1.46 -1.25
CA ALA A 176 -2.50 -1.42 -0.80
C ALA A 176 -1.56 -1.12 -1.97
N SER A 177 -0.58 -0.25 -1.78
CA SER A 177 0.53 -0.05 -2.71
C SER A 177 1.88 -0.06 -2.02
N MET A 178 2.87 -0.41 -2.83
CA MET A 178 4.28 -0.18 -2.54
C MET A 178 4.88 0.72 -3.63
N THR A 179 5.97 1.38 -3.29
CA THR A 179 6.81 2.09 -4.27
C THR A 179 8.01 1.23 -4.64
N PHE A 180 8.43 1.32 -5.90
CA PHE A 180 9.50 0.50 -6.46
C PHE A 180 10.49 1.38 -7.24
N GLU A 181 11.77 1.13 -7.04
CA GLU A 181 12.87 1.75 -7.78
C GLU A 181 13.67 0.63 -8.46
N ASP A 182 14.00 0.80 -9.74
CA ASP A 182 14.66 -0.22 -10.56
C ASP A 182 14.00 -1.62 -10.50
N GLY A 183 12.68 -1.66 -10.29
CA GLY A 183 11.88 -2.88 -10.29
C GLY A 183 11.84 -3.64 -8.96
N VAL A 184 12.36 -3.08 -7.86
CA VAL A 184 12.29 -3.64 -6.51
C VAL A 184 11.93 -2.58 -5.46
N SER A 185 11.41 -3.01 -4.32
CA SER A 185 11.21 -2.15 -3.15
C SER A 185 12.55 -1.86 -2.47
N LEU A 186 12.54 -0.93 -1.51
CA LEU A 186 13.72 -0.58 -0.71
C LEU A 186 14.35 -1.80 0.00
N THR A 187 13.53 -2.77 0.39
CA THR A 187 13.96 -4.01 1.06
C THR A 187 14.08 -5.21 0.11
N GLY A 188 13.99 -4.99 -1.21
CA GLY A 188 14.28 -5.98 -2.24
C GLY A 188 13.10 -6.83 -2.70
N SER A 189 11.85 -6.49 -2.33
CA SER A 189 10.66 -7.20 -2.83
C SER A 189 10.29 -6.75 -4.23
N SER A 190 10.00 -7.69 -5.12
CA SER A 190 9.50 -7.37 -6.47
C SER A 190 8.00 -7.03 -6.44
N PRO A 191 7.48 -6.34 -7.48
CA PRO A 191 6.04 -6.08 -7.61
C PRO A 191 5.20 -7.36 -7.58
N GLU A 192 5.69 -8.46 -8.15
CA GLU A 192 5.00 -9.75 -8.18
C GLU A 192 4.90 -10.37 -6.77
N ILE A 193 5.98 -10.32 -5.99
CA ILE A 193 6.00 -10.77 -4.60
C ILE A 193 4.98 -9.97 -3.78
N PHE A 194 4.99 -8.65 -3.93
CA PHE A 194 4.04 -7.76 -3.26
C PHE A 194 2.59 -8.10 -3.63
N ALA A 195 2.28 -8.16 -4.92
CA ALA A 195 0.93 -8.42 -5.41
C ALA A 195 0.35 -9.76 -4.91
N VAL A 196 1.15 -10.84 -4.99
CA VAL A 196 0.73 -12.15 -4.49
C VAL A 196 0.58 -12.16 -2.97
N THR A 197 1.50 -11.51 -2.24
CA THR A 197 1.40 -11.41 -0.78
C THR A 197 0.14 -10.69 -0.34
N MET A 198 -0.19 -9.55 -0.97
CA MET A 198 -1.39 -8.79 -0.66
C MET A 198 -2.67 -9.53 -1.07
N SER A 199 -2.65 -10.24 -2.21
CA SER A 199 -3.74 -11.13 -2.63
C SER A 199 -4.00 -12.22 -1.58
N ASN A 200 -2.96 -12.88 -1.07
CA ASN A 200 -3.05 -13.86 0.02
C ASN A 200 -3.63 -13.26 1.31
N MET A 201 -3.46 -11.97 1.56
CA MET A 201 -4.04 -11.26 2.70
C MET A 201 -5.46 -10.72 2.46
N GLY A 202 -6.01 -10.96 1.27
CA GLY A 202 -7.38 -10.60 0.92
C GLY A 202 -7.61 -9.10 0.82
N VAL A 203 -6.63 -8.32 0.33
CA VAL A 203 -6.88 -6.92 -0.05
C VAL A 203 -7.80 -6.85 -1.28
N ASP A 204 -8.43 -5.71 -1.49
CA ASP A 204 -9.41 -5.49 -2.55
C ASP A 204 -8.79 -4.90 -3.84
N ALA A 205 -7.62 -4.26 -3.74
CA ALA A 205 -6.81 -3.81 -4.88
C ALA A 205 -5.34 -3.68 -4.49
N VAL A 206 -4.44 -3.84 -5.45
CA VAL A 206 -3.00 -3.62 -5.30
C VAL A 206 -2.53 -2.52 -6.24
N GLY A 207 -1.47 -1.81 -5.91
CA GLY A 207 -1.03 -0.73 -6.76
C GLY A 207 0.41 -0.29 -6.58
N VAL A 208 0.75 0.74 -7.34
CA VAL A 208 2.03 1.44 -7.27
C VAL A 208 1.76 2.93 -7.30
N ASN A 209 2.42 3.67 -6.42
CA ASN A 209 2.33 5.11 -6.36
C ASN A 209 3.68 5.72 -5.99
N CYS A 210 3.85 7.00 -6.31
CA CYS A 210 5.08 7.74 -6.05
C CYS A 210 6.33 7.10 -6.71
N GLY A 211 7.52 7.59 -6.34
CA GLY A 211 8.82 7.08 -6.80
C GLY A 211 9.17 7.42 -8.25
N ALA A 212 8.21 7.42 -9.16
CA ALA A 212 8.45 7.60 -10.58
C ALA A 212 7.31 8.30 -11.33
N GLY A 213 7.62 8.77 -12.55
CA GLY A 213 6.63 9.29 -13.49
C GLY A 213 5.89 8.16 -14.24
N PRO A 214 4.96 8.52 -15.15
CA PRO A 214 4.13 7.54 -15.85
C PRO A 214 4.93 6.50 -16.65
N GLU A 215 5.99 6.92 -17.34
CA GLU A 215 6.77 6.02 -18.22
C GLU A 215 7.40 4.86 -17.45
N GLN A 216 8.09 5.13 -16.34
CA GLN A 216 8.72 4.09 -15.53
C GLN A 216 7.69 3.27 -14.75
N MET A 217 6.63 3.92 -14.26
CA MET A 217 5.60 3.25 -13.46
C MET A 217 4.76 2.26 -14.26
N LEU A 218 4.59 2.47 -15.57
CA LEU A 218 3.87 1.54 -16.44
C LEU A 218 4.48 0.13 -16.41
N LEU A 219 5.81 0.03 -16.37
CA LEU A 219 6.52 -1.26 -16.28
C LEU A 219 6.21 -2.01 -14.98
N VAL A 220 6.09 -1.26 -13.87
CA VAL A 220 5.71 -1.83 -12.56
C VAL A 220 4.25 -2.27 -12.59
N ALA A 221 3.36 -1.43 -13.13
CA ALA A 221 1.95 -1.78 -13.26
C ALA A 221 1.76 -3.07 -14.07
N GLU A 222 2.44 -3.24 -15.21
CA GLU A 222 2.38 -4.47 -16.02
C GLU A 222 2.79 -5.74 -15.24
N LYS A 223 3.76 -5.63 -14.31
CA LYS A 223 4.12 -6.74 -13.40
C LYS A 223 3.01 -7.04 -12.39
N LEU A 224 2.42 -6.02 -11.76
CA LEU A 224 1.29 -6.20 -10.84
C LEU A 224 0.10 -6.88 -11.53
N LEU A 225 -0.20 -6.39 -12.74
CA LEU A 225 -1.28 -6.85 -13.60
C LEU A 225 -1.17 -8.34 -13.94
N THR A 226 0.04 -8.90 -14.05
CA THR A 226 0.29 -10.31 -14.39
C THR A 226 0.46 -11.21 -13.17
N ALA A 227 0.68 -10.66 -11.98
CA ALA A 227 0.98 -11.42 -10.77
C ALA A 227 -0.26 -11.93 -10.03
N CYS A 228 -1.38 -11.20 -10.07
CA CYS A 228 -2.64 -11.53 -9.39
C CYS A 228 -3.88 -11.08 -10.16
N ASP A 229 -5.07 -11.52 -9.72
CA ASP A 229 -6.37 -11.22 -10.35
C ASP A 229 -7.07 -10.00 -9.75
N LEU A 230 -6.43 -9.36 -8.76
CA LEU A 230 -6.96 -8.17 -8.12
C LEU A 230 -6.98 -6.97 -9.08
N PRO A 231 -7.94 -6.05 -8.92
CA PRO A 231 -7.87 -4.72 -9.51
C PRO A 231 -6.53 -4.06 -9.20
N VAL A 232 -5.93 -3.43 -10.20
CA VAL A 232 -4.69 -2.67 -10.05
C VAL A 232 -4.95 -1.18 -10.08
N PHE A 233 -4.29 -0.44 -9.20
CA PHE A 233 -4.26 1.02 -9.21
C PHE A 233 -2.86 1.58 -9.47
N ALA A 234 -2.80 2.78 -10.05
CA ALA A 234 -1.54 3.48 -10.28
C ALA A 234 -1.68 5.00 -10.11
N GLU A 235 -0.71 5.60 -9.42
CA GLU A 235 -0.68 7.03 -9.10
C GLU A 235 0.74 7.57 -9.34
N PRO A 236 1.11 7.81 -10.61
CA PRO A 236 2.42 8.35 -10.95
C PRO A 236 2.58 9.79 -10.45
N ASN A 237 3.84 10.18 -10.22
CA ASN A 237 4.18 11.59 -10.03
C ASN A 237 4.00 12.38 -11.34
N ALA A 238 3.86 13.70 -11.24
CA ALA A 238 3.89 14.61 -12.38
C ALA A 238 5.32 14.79 -12.94
N GLY A 239 5.97 13.66 -13.29
CA GLY A 239 7.37 13.57 -13.67
C GLY A 239 8.29 13.32 -12.47
N LEU A 240 9.60 13.25 -12.73
CA LEU A 240 10.58 13.15 -11.66
C LEU A 240 10.72 14.51 -10.94
N PRO A 241 10.93 14.50 -9.61
CA PRO A 241 11.16 15.72 -8.86
C PRO A 241 12.49 16.37 -9.27
N GLU A 242 12.46 17.67 -9.53
CA GLU A 242 13.65 18.50 -9.74
C GLU A 242 13.82 19.49 -8.59
N LEU A 243 15.05 19.69 -8.12
CA LEU A 243 15.34 20.74 -7.16
C LEU A 243 15.72 22.03 -7.91
N VAL A 244 14.87 23.05 -7.81
CA VAL A 244 15.07 24.37 -8.43
C VAL A 244 15.03 25.41 -7.32
N ASP A 245 16.13 26.13 -7.11
CA ASP A 245 16.24 27.18 -6.08
C ASP A 245 15.86 26.71 -4.66
N GLY A 246 16.08 25.43 -4.35
CA GLY A 246 15.75 24.83 -3.05
C GLY A 246 14.31 24.33 -2.94
N GLU A 247 13.50 24.48 -3.99
CA GLU A 247 12.13 23.98 -4.07
C GLU A 247 12.02 22.75 -4.97
N THR A 248 11.19 21.78 -4.56
CA THR A 248 10.91 20.59 -5.37
C THR A 248 9.84 20.92 -6.42
N VAL A 249 10.20 20.83 -7.69
CA VAL A 249 9.34 21.15 -8.84
C VAL A 249 9.07 19.89 -9.66
N PHE A 250 7.81 19.74 -10.09
CA PHE A 250 7.35 18.69 -11.01
C PHE A 250 6.93 19.33 -12.32
N ARG A 251 7.54 18.92 -13.45
CA ARG A 251 7.39 19.62 -14.74
C ARG A 251 6.38 19.01 -15.70
N LEU A 252 5.91 17.79 -15.45
CA LEU A 252 4.99 17.12 -16.37
C LEU A 252 3.60 17.74 -16.22
N GLY A 253 3.20 18.57 -17.17
CA GLY A 253 1.90 19.25 -17.13
C GLY A 253 0.69 18.32 -17.32
N PRO A 254 -0.54 18.83 -17.14
CA PRO A 254 -1.76 18.03 -17.15
C PRO A 254 -1.99 17.19 -18.42
N ALA A 255 -1.81 17.79 -19.59
CA ALA A 255 -2.05 17.12 -20.87
C ALA A 255 -1.07 15.96 -21.13
N PRO A 256 0.27 16.16 -21.09
CA PRO A 256 1.21 15.06 -21.28
C PRO A 256 1.12 14.01 -20.16
N PHE A 257 0.85 14.41 -18.90
CA PHE A 257 0.59 13.46 -17.82
C PHE A 257 -0.61 12.55 -18.15
N ALA A 258 -1.73 13.13 -18.59
CA ALA A 258 -2.94 12.40 -18.94
C ALA A 258 -2.73 11.46 -20.12
N GLU A 259 -2.02 11.90 -21.17
CA GLU A 259 -1.70 11.09 -22.34
C GLU A 259 -0.89 9.85 -21.94
N GLN A 260 0.18 10.03 -21.16
CA GLN A 260 1.03 8.93 -20.73
C GLN A 260 0.31 7.98 -19.76
N THR A 261 -0.46 8.53 -18.82
CA THR A 261 -1.14 7.76 -17.78
C THR A 261 -2.38 7.03 -18.33
N ALA A 262 -3.03 7.53 -19.38
CA ALA A 262 -4.16 6.84 -20.01
C ALA A 262 -3.76 5.48 -20.61
N LEU A 263 -2.49 5.30 -21.00
CA LEU A 263 -1.95 4.01 -21.47
C LEU A 263 -2.10 2.89 -20.42
N PHE A 264 -2.13 3.24 -19.14
CA PHE A 264 -2.30 2.29 -18.05
C PHE A 264 -3.68 1.65 -18.11
N ALA A 265 -4.72 2.43 -18.46
CA ALA A 265 -6.07 1.92 -18.66
C ALA A 265 -6.11 0.90 -19.82
N GLU A 266 -5.42 1.18 -20.91
CA GLU A 266 -5.30 0.25 -22.06
C GLU A 266 -4.61 -1.07 -21.67
N ARG A 267 -3.70 -1.04 -20.69
CA ARG A 267 -3.05 -2.25 -20.12
C ARG A 267 -3.92 -2.96 -19.08
N GLY A 268 -5.04 -2.37 -18.68
CA GLY A 268 -5.98 -2.94 -17.72
C GLY A 268 -5.79 -2.49 -16.27
N VAL A 269 -5.07 -1.39 -16.03
CA VAL A 269 -5.13 -0.70 -14.74
C VAL A 269 -6.52 -0.08 -14.59
N GLN A 270 -7.17 -0.35 -13.46
CA GLN A 270 -8.57 0.01 -13.27
C GLN A 270 -8.76 1.34 -12.54
N ILE A 271 -7.85 1.65 -11.62
CA ILE A 271 -7.97 2.80 -10.74
C ILE A 271 -6.77 3.71 -11.02
N LEU A 272 -7.02 4.96 -11.39
CA LEU A 272 -5.97 5.87 -11.86
C LEU A 272 -6.05 7.19 -11.09
N GLY A 273 -4.93 7.66 -10.60
CA GLY A 273 -4.85 8.93 -9.89
C GLY A 273 -3.53 9.63 -10.16
N GLY A 274 -3.12 10.46 -9.22
CA GLY A 274 -1.84 11.14 -9.29
C GLY A 274 -1.20 11.25 -7.92
N CYS A 275 0.12 11.13 -7.86
CA CYS A 275 0.87 11.38 -6.64
C CYS A 275 1.52 12.77 -6.69
N CYS A 276 2.79 12.91 -6.33
CA CYS A 276 3.44 14.19 -6.12
C CYS A 276 3.44 15.06 -7.39
N GLY A 277 3.10 16.34 -7.22
CA GLY A 277 3.04 17.33 -8.31
C GLY A 277 1.74 17.33 -9.12
N THR A 278 0.83 16.39 -8.88
CA THR A 278 -0.46 16.35 -9.60
C THR A 278 -1.49 17.27 -8.97
N THR A 279 -2.28 17.94 -9.81
CA THR A 279 -3.25 18.98 -9.43
C THR A 279 -4.66 18.62 -9.93
N PRO A 280 -5.72 19.34 -9.53
CA PRO A 280 -7.06 19.15 -10.09
C PRO A 280 -7.11 19.18 -11.63
N GLU A 281 -6.27 19.99 -12.28
CA GLU A 281 -6.15 20.03 -13.74
C GLU A 281 -5.63 18.71 -14.31
N HIS A 282 -4.68 18.06 -13.62
CA HIS A 282 -4.16 16.75 -14.01
C HIS A 282 -5.26 15.68 -13.94
N ILE A 283 -6.03 15.65 -12.85
CA ILE A 283 -7.12 14.68 -12.68
C ILE A 283 -8.23 14.91 -13.72
N THR A 284 -8.55 16.18 -14.02
CA THR A 284 -9.51 16.52 -15.08
C THR A 284 -9.05 16.02 -16.44
N ALA A 285 -7.78 16.25 -16.78
CA ALA A 285 -7.19 15.81 -18.05
C ALA A 285 -7.14 14.28 -18.14
N LEU A 286 -6.70 13.61 -17.07
CA LEU A 286 -6.61 12.15 -16.98
C LEU A 286 -7.98 11.49 -17.15
N ARG A 287 -8.99 11.97 -16.40
CA ARG A 287 -10.37 11.46 -16.53
C ARG A 287 -10.89 11.59 -17.95
N ARG A 288 -10.67 12.73 -18.59
CA ARG A 288 -11.08 12.95 -19.98
C ARG A 288 -10.37 11.98 -20.93
N ALA A 289 -9.06 11.82 -20.81
CA ALA A 289 -8.27 10.95 -21.66
C ALA A 289 -8.74 9.48 -21.54
N VAL A 290 -8.87 8.97 -20.32
CA VAL A 290 -9.30 7.58 -20.07
C VAL A 290 -10.74 7.34 -20.53
N LEU A 291 -11.67 8.27 -20.29
CA LEU A 291 -13.06 8.09 -20.75
C LEU A 291 -13.19 8.15 -22.29
N SER A 292 -12.27 8.84 -22.98
CA SER A 292 -12.27 8.91 -24.45
C SER A 292 -11.87 7.59 -25.12
N LEU A 293 -11.24 6.68 -24.37
CA LEU A 293 -10.93 5.32 -24.81
C LEU A 293 -12.20 4.44 -24.95
N GLY A 294 -13.30 4.79 -24.26
CA GLY A 294 -14.55 4.05 -24.36
C GLY A 294 -14.42 2.62 -23.80
N GLU A 295 -14.77 1.61 -24.60
CA GLU A 295 -14.71 0.20 -24.15
C GLU A 295 -13.28 -0.32 -23.95
N THR A 296 -12.26 0.28 -24.59
CA THR A 296 -10.87 -0.15 -24.40
C THR A 296 -10.31 0.18 -23.02
N ALA A 297 -10.97 1.07 -22.28
CA ALA A 297 -10.66 1.31 -20.87
C ALA A 297 -11.21 0.21 -19.93
N ARG A 298 -11.97 -0.78 -20.43
CA ARG A 298 -12.47 -1.88 -19.59
C ARG A 298 -11.38 -2.92 -19.35
N VAL A 299 -11.23 -3.31 -18.09
CA VAL A 299 -10.25 -4.33 -17.68
C VAL A 299 -10.58 -5.70 -18.31
N VAL A 300 -9.72 -6.17 -19.20
CA VAL A 300 -9.81 -7.52 -19.76
C VAL A 300 -9.36 -8.53 -18.71
N PRO A 301 -10.12 -9.62 -18.44
CA PRO A 301 -9.66 -10.66 -17.53
C PRO A 301 -8.33 -11.25 -18.04
N ARG A 302 -7.38 -11.46 -17.14
CA ARG A 302 -6.10 -12.08 -17.47
C ARG A 302 -5.99 -13.44 -16.81
N PRO A 303 -5.38 -14.44 -17.46
CA PRO A 303 -5.05 -15.68 -16.80
C PRO A 303 -4.06 -15.38 -15.68
N VAL A 304 -4.40 -15.80 -14.48
CA VAL A 304 -3.51 -15.74 -13.31
C VAL A 304 -3.08 -17.16 -13.01
N PRO A 305 -1.80 -17.41 -12.67
CA PRO A 305 -1.35 -18.76 -12.36
C PRO A 305 -2.17 -19.32 -11.20
N GLY A 306 -2.81 -20.46 -11.42
CA GLY A 306 -3.56 -21.18 -10.38
C GLY A 306 -2.63 -21.87 -9.37
N GLY A 307 -3.23 -22.57 -8.41
CA GLY A 307 -2.50 -23.31 -7.38
C GLY A 307 -2.24 -22.51 -6.10
N VAL A 308 -1.28 -22.98 -5.31
CA VAL A 308 -0.86 -22.34 -4.05
C VAL A 308 0.38 -21.49 -4.33
N ALA A 309 0.40 -20.26 -3.81
CA ALA A 309 1.56 -19.38 -3.91
C ALA A 309 2.09 -19.03 -2.51
N LEU A 310 3.38 -19.27 -2.30
CA LEU A 310 4.11 -18.92 -1.08
C LEU A 310 5.05 -17.77 -1.39
N THR A 311 5.09 -16.78 -0.49
CA THR A 311 5.96 -15.61 -0.65
C THR A 311 6.83 -15.40 0.59
N SER A 312 8.03 -14.88 0.35
CA SER A 312 8.89 -14.25 1.35
C SER A 312 9.23 -12.83 0.89
N ARG A 313 10.12 -12.13 1.61
CA ARG A 313 10.61 -10.81 1.18
C ARG A 313 11.21 -10.84 -0.23
N SER A 314 11.86 -11.94 -0.63
CA SER A 314 12.70 -12.02 -1.83
C SER A 314 12.38 -13.20 -2.76
N SER A 315 11.38 -14.03 -2.42
CA SER A 315 11.02 -15.21 -3.21
C SER A 315 9.51 -15.36 -3.37
N LEU A 316 9.09 -15.81 -4.55
CA LEU A 316 7.75 -16.25 -4.88
C LEU A 316 7.83 -17.68 -5.41
N VAL A 317 7.17 -18.62 -4.74
CA VAL A 317 7.14 -20.04 -5.09
C VAL A 317 5.69 -20.44 -5.38
N ARG A 318 5.44 -21.03 -6.55
CA ARG A 318 4.12 -21.53 -6.95
C ARG A 318 4.11 -23.06 -6.92
N ILE A 319 3.01 -23.62 -6.42
CA ILE A 319 2.76 -25.06 -6.32
C ILE A 319 1.44 -25.34 -7.04
N GLY A 320 1.49 -26.04 -8.16
CA GLY A 320 0.35 -26.28 -9.03
C GLY A 320 0.63 -27.37 -10.07
N GLY A 321 -0.38 -27.74 -10.86
CA GLY A 321 -0.29 -28.86 -11.81
C GLY A 321 0.75 -28.65 -12.93
N ASP A 322 0.96 -27.40 -13.33
CA ASP A 322 1.92 -27.01 -14.39
C ASP A 322 3.23 -26.41 -13.82
N GLU A 323 3.40 -26.41 -12.49
CA GLU A 323 4.57 -25.84 -11.82
C GLU A 323 5.65 -26.91 -11.55
N PRO A 324 6.94 -26.54 -11.47
CA PRO A 324 8.01 -27.47 -11.10
C PRO A 324 7.81 -28.10 -9.70
N LEU A 325 8.49 -29.24 -9.46
CA LEU A 325 8.55 -29.84 -8.12
C LEU A 325 9.17 -28.84 -7.13
N VAL A 326 8.44 -28.57 -6.05
CA VAL A 326 8.91 -27.73 -4.94
C VAL A 326 9.42 -28.60 -3.81
N LEU A 327 10.69 -28.44 -3.45
CA LEU A 327 11.28 -29.08 -2.27
C LEU A 327 10.98 -28.25 -1.00
N ILE A 328 10.58 -28.94 0.07
CA ILE A 328 10.36 -28.33 1.40
C ILE A 328 11.40 -28.89 2.36
N GLY A 329 12.22 -28.01 2.91
CA GLY A 329 13.34 -28.38 3.78
C GLY A 329 12.89 -28.63 5.22
N GLU A 330 13.11 -29.85 5.73
CA GLU A 330 12.64 -30.30 7.04
C GLU A 330 13.65 -30.15 8.20
N ARG A 331 14.86 -29.62 7.94
CA ARG A 331 15.95 -29.69 8.94
C ARG A 331 15.74 -28.77 10.14
N VAL A 332 14.93 -27.71 10.05
CA VAL A 332 14.60 -26.83 11.19
C VAL A 332 13.45 -27.45 12.00
N ASN A 333 13.74 -28.60 12.60
CA ASN A 333 12.80 -29.37 13.40
C ASN A 333 13.57 -30.09 14.53
N PRO A 334 13.34 -29.76 15.82
CA PRO A 334 14.11 -30.26 16.95
C PRO A 334 13.78 -31.72 17.31
N THR A 335 12.73 -32.31 16.74
CA THR A 335 12.32 -33.70 17.00
C THR A 335 13.47 -34.67 16.72
N GLY A 336 13.95 -35.36 17.76
CA GLY A 336 15.08 -36.28 17.66
C GLY A 336 16.47 -35.61 17.54
N LYS A 337 16.55 -34.28 17.48
CA LYS A 337 17.80 -33.50 17.34
C LYS A 337 18.20 -32.88 18.68
N LYS A 338 18.97 -33.63 19.48
CA LYS A 338 19.41 -33.21 20.83
C LYS A 338 20.09 -31.83 20.86
N LEU A 339 20.95 -31.54 19.88
CA LEU A 339 21.66 -30.26 19.81
C LEU A 339 20.72 -29.09 19.52
N LEU A 340 19.79 -29.25 18.56
CA LEU A 340 18.82 -28.22 18.21
C LEU A 340 17.80 -27.98 19.34
N SER A 341 17.34 -29.06 19.98
CA SER A 341 16.48 -28.96 21.16
C SER A 341 17.15 -28.17 22.30
N ALA A 342 18.42 -28.48 22.59
CA ALA A 342 19.18 -27.79 23.64
C ALA A 342 19.43 -26.31 23.30
N GLU A 343 19.63 -25.97 22.03
CA GLU A 343 19.79 -24.59 21.58
C GLU A 343 18.49 -23.79 21.73
N PHE A 344 17.35 -24.35 21.35
CA PHE A 344 16.05 -23.70 21.51
C PHE A 344 15.69 -23.50 22.99
N GLN A 345 15.98 -24.49 23.84
CA GLN A 345 15.84 -24.35 25.30
C GLN A 345 16.72 -23.25 25.88
N ALA A 346 17.85 -22.95 25.23
CA ALA A 346 18.75 -21.86 25.61
C ALA A 346 18.36 -20.49 24.99
N GLY A 347 17.25 -20.40 24.25
CA GLY A 347 16.78 -19.15 23.65
C GLY A 347 17.60 -18.69 22.44
N LYS A 348 18.30 -19.60 21.75
CA LYS A 348 19.22 -19.28 20.65
C LYS A 348 18.72 -19.82 19.31
N TYR A 349 19.15 -19.18 18.21
CA TYR A 349 18.70 -19.49 16.85
C TYR A 349 19.82 -19.96 15.91
N ASP A 350 21.08 -19.96 16.36
CA ASP A 350 22.27 -20.10 15.51
C ASP A 350 22.28 -21.37 14.63
N LEU A 351 21.99 -22.53 15.22
CA LEU A 351 21.91 -23.82 14.51
C LEU A 351 20.71 -23.87 13.58
N ALA A 352 19.55 -23.31 13.98
CA ALA A 352 18.39 -23.24 13.10
C ALA A 352 18.65 -22.36 11.87
N LEU A 353 19.22 -21.17 12.04
CA LEU A 353 19.57 -20.27 10.95
C LEU A 353 20.62 -20.88 10.02
N ARG A 354 21.62 -21.58 10.57
CA ARG A 354 22.58 -22.36 9.77
C ARG A 354 21.89 -23.47 8.98
N TYR A 355 21.01 -24.27 9.59
CA TYR A 355 20.26 -25.31 8.87
C TYR A 355 19.36 -24.72 7.79
N ALA A 356 18.76 -23.55 8.01
CA ALA A 356 18.01 -22.83 7.00
C ALA A 356 18.91 -22.45 5.81
N GLY A 357 20.06 -21.82 6.08
CA GLY A 357 21.05 -21.45 5.06
C GLY A 357 21.54 -22.63 4.22
N GLU A 358 21.97 -23.73 4.88
CA GLU A 358 22.42 -24.96 4.22
C GLU A 358 21.34 -25.54 3.27
N GLN A 359 20.06 -25.48 3.65
CA GLN A 359 18.97 -25.99 2.82
C GLN A 359 18.66 -25.09 1.63
N VAL A 360 18.71 -23.78 1.82
CA VAL A 360 18.55 -22.81 0.72
C VAL A 360 19.68 -22.93 -0.28
N GLU A 361 20.94 -23.06 0.18
CA GLU A 361 22.12 -23.30 -0.67
C GLU A 361 22.02 -24.63 -1.43
N ALA A 362 21.39 -25.65 -0.84
CA ALA A 362 21.10 -26.93 -1.49
C ALA A 362 19.94 -26.87 -2.50
N GLY A 363 19.35 -25.69 -2.75
CA GLY A 363 18.29 -25.50 -3.73
C GLY A 363 16.87 -25.75 -3.19
N THR A 364 16.67 -25.61 -1.88
CA THR A 364 15.34 -25.77 -1.26
C THR A 364 14.66 -24.41 -1.10
N PRO A 365 13.63 -24.08 -1.90
CA PRO A 365 13.04 -22.74 -1.91
C PRO A 365 12.05 -22.48 -0.76
N VAL A 366 11.60 -23.52 -0.06
CA VAL A 366 10.65 -23.44 1.06
C VAL A 366 11.19 -24.23 2.25
N LEU A 367 11.06 -23.69 3.46
CA LEU A 367 11.53 -24.35 4.69
C LEU A 367 10.35 -24.64 5.61
N ASP A 368 10.28 -25.88 6.11
CA ASP A 368 9.47 -26.24 7.26
C ASP A 368 10.20 -25.79 8.54
N VAL A 369 9.46 -25.13 9.43
CA VAL A 369 10.00 -24.59 10.69
C VAL A 369 9.12 -25.08 11.84
N ASN A 370 9.68 -25.97 12.65
CA ASN A 370 9.09 -26.46 13.88
C ASN A 370 9.99 -26.08 15.06
N VAL A 371 9.42 -25.48 16.10
CA VAL A 371 10.13 -25.14 17.34
C VAL A 371 9.71 -26.00 18.54
N GLY A 372 8.83 -26.98 18.32
CA GLY A 372 8.26 -27.81 19.37
C GLY A 372 9.28 -28.70 20.05
N ALA A 373 9.74 -28.27 21.22
CA ALA A 373 10.64 -29.01 22.09
C ALA A 373 10.29 -28.76 23.57
N PRO A 374 10.53 -29.73 24.48
CA PRO A 374 10.22 -29.56 25.89
C PRO A 374 10.88 -28.30 26.48
N GLY A 375 10.09 -27.43 27.12
CA GLY A 375 10.57 -26.22 27.77
C GLY A 375 10.82 -25.02 26.85
N VAL A 376 10.52 -25.11 25.56
CA VAL A 376 10.60 -23.97 24.62
C VAL A 376 9.25 -23.23 24.60
N PRO A 377 9.21 -21.92 24.86
CA PRO A 377 7.98 -21.13 24.80
C PRO A 377 7.61 -20.80 23.34
N GLU A 378 6.96 -21.75 22.65
CA GLU A 378 6.68 -21.69 21.20
C GLU A 378 6.03 -20.36 20.74
N GLU A 379 5.07 -19.83 21.51
CA GLU A 379 4.34 -18.59 21.20
C GLU A 379 5.26 -17.37 21.03
N SER A 380 6.37 -17.34 21.75
CA SER A 380 7.36 -16.25 21.67
C SER A 380 8.56 -16.62 20.80
N PHE A 381 8.94 -17.90 20.79
CA PHE A 381 10.17 -18.36 20.17
C PHE A 381 10.02 -18.51 18.65
N LEU A 382 8.87 -19.03 18.17
CA LEU A 382 8.63 -19.16 16.73
C LEU A 382 8.62 -17.79 16.04
N PRO A 383 7.86 -16.77 16.50
CA PRO A 383 7.95 -15.44 15.92
C PRO A 383 9.38 -14.89 15.93
N GLY A 384 10.14 -15.09 17.01
CA GLY A 384 11.54 -14.69 17.10
C GLY A 384 12.44 -15.28 16.00
N LEU A 385 12.21 -16.55 15.65
CA LEU A 385 12.99 -17.27 14.62
C LEU A 385 12.58 -16.90 13.18
N VAL A 386 11.32 -16.58 12.93
CA VAL A 386 10.76 -16.35 11.57
C VAL A 386 10.60 -14.87 11.20
N ARG A 387 11.21 -13.97 11.99
CA ARG A 387 11.19 -12.51 11.80
C ARG A 387 11.81 -12.07 10.47
#